data_AF-A0A1V5IDK0-F1
#
_entry.id   AF-A0A1V5IDK0-F1
#
_cell.length_a   1.000
_cell.length_b   1.000
_cell.length_c   1.000
_cell.angle_alpha   90.00
_cell.angle_beta   90.00
_cell.angle_gamma   90.00
#
_symmetry.space_group_name_H-M   'P 1'
#
loop_
_entity.id
_entity.type
_entity.pdbx_description
1 polymer ?
#
loop_
_entity_poly.entity_id
_entity_poly.type
_entity_poly.pdbx_seq_one_letter_code
_entity_poly.pdbx_strand_id
1 'polypeptide(L)'
;MGYRHLKESYHPTTPLTPEQLAEYSQKAETQTEAVLDIYKRHPYNSLSPEDIHFIMGGNILITSVRRAITDLYKAGELIRTGTTQGSHERSIYTYQIAGV
;
A
#
# COMPACT_ATOMS: atom_id res chain seq x y z
N MET A 1 -19.16 36.77 26.64
CA MET A 1 -19.00 37.03 25.18
C MET A 1 -17.50 37.07 24.91
N GLY A 2 -16.89 36.34 23.98
CA GLY A 2 -17.35 35.39 22.98
C GLY A 2 -16.12 34.78 22.28
N TYR A 3 -16.29 33.52 21.90
CA TYR A 3 -15.69 32.79 20.77
C TYR A 3 -14.19 32.42 20.78
N ARG A 4 -13.97 31.16 21.17
CA ARG A 4 -12.96 30.22 20.65
C ARG A 4 -12.65 30.47 19.17
N HIS A 5 -11.39 30.68 18.82
CA HIS A 5 -10.92 30.44 17.46
C HIS A 5 -10.78 28.93 17.23
N LEU A 6 -11.65 28.42 16.37
CA LEU A 6 -11.63 27.07 15.82
C LEU A 6 -10.61 26.98 14.69
N LYS A 7 -9.88 25.85 14.71
CA LYS A 7 -9.32 25.12 13.56
C LYS A 7 -8.57 25.94 12.51
N GLU A 8 -7.24 25.87 12.60
CA GLU A 8 -6.37 26.04 11.45
C GLU A 8 -6.93 25.23 10.27
N SER A 9 -7.20 25.95 9.19
CA SER A 9 -7.75 25.47 7.95
C SER A 9 -6.90 24.31 7.42
N TYR A 10 -7.57 23.21 7.06
CA TYR A 10 -6.95 22.15 6.27
C TYR A 10 -6.47 22.74 4.94
N HIS A 11 -5.15 22.92 4.79
CA HIS A 11 -4.55 23.43 3.57
C HIS A 11 -4.60 22.33 2.48
N PRO A 12 -5.12 22.62 1.27
CA PRO A 12 -4.97 21.71 0.13
C PRO A 12 -3.47 21.65 -0.23
N THR A 13 -2.79 20.57 0.16
CA THR A 13 -1.33 20.49 0.19
C THR A 13 -0.66 20.41 -1.18
N THR A 14 -1.39 20.17 -2.28
CA THR A 14 -0.88 20.40 -3.64
C THR A 14 -2.02 20.34 -4.67
N PRO A 15 -2.32 21.41 -5.42
CA PRO A 15 -3.16 21.31 -6.60
C PRO A 15 -2.37 20.59 -7.70
N LEU A 16 -2.71 19.35 -7.99
CA LEU A 16 -2.11 18.58 -9.07
C LEU A 16 -2.75 18.96 -10.40
N THR A 17 -1.95 19.14 -11.44
CA THR A 17 -2.48 19.28 -12.79
C THR A 17 -3.08 17.95 -13.26
N PRO A 18 -4.01 17.97 -14.24
CA PRO A 18 -4.53 16.73 -14.83
C PRO A 18 -3.43 15.80 -15.37
N GLU A 19 -2.35 16.37 -15.90
CA GLU A 19 -1.19 15.63 -16.40
C GLU A 19 -0.42 14.93 -15.27
N GLN A 20 -0.19 15.63 -14.15
CA GLN A 20 0.44 15.05 -12.96
C GLN A 20 -0.43 13.95 -12.34
N LEU A 21 -1.76 14.14 -12.33
CA LEU A 21 -2.70 13.12 -11.87
C LEU A 21 -2.64 11.85 -12.73
N ALA A 22 -2.59 12.00 -14.06
CA ALA A 22 -2.44 10.87 -14.97
C ALA A 22 -1.11 10.14 -14.75
N GLU A 23 0.00 10.88 -14.64
CA GLU A 23 1.33 10.29 -14.40
C GLU A 23 1.38 9.53 -13.06
N TYR A 24 0.86 10.12 -11.99
CA TYR A 24 0.84 9.46 -10.68
C TYR A 24 -0.11 8.27 -10.62
N SER A 25 -1.22 8.32 -11.36
CA SER A 25 -2.14 7.18 -11.46
C SER A 25 -1.47 6.01 -12.18
N GLN A 26 -0.82 6.27 -13.32
CA GLN A 26 -0.08 5.25 -14.06
C GLN A 26 1.05 4.63 -13.24
N LYS A 27 1.81 5.45 -12.48
CA LYS A 27 2.84 4.94 -11.57
C LYS A 27 2.25 4.07 -10.46
N ALA A 28 1.11 4.45 -9.90
CA ALA A 28 0.43 3.67 -8.87
C ALA A 28 -0.10 2.32 -9.41
N GLU A 29 -0.62 2.30 -10.63
CA GLU A 29 -1.02 1.07 -11.33
C GLU A 29 0.19 0.15 -11.51
N THR A 30 1.30 0.67 -12.03
CA THR A 30 2.54 -0.09 -12.24
C THR A 30 3.08 -0.67 -10.92
N GLN A 31 3.04 0.10 -9.82
CA GLN A 31 3.44 -0.38 -8.50
C GLN A 31 2.54 -1.50 -8.00
N THR A 32 1.23 -1.41 -8.26
CA THR A 32 0.25 -2.42 -7.85
C THR A 32 0.45 -3.73 -8.63
N GLU A 33 0.69 -3.63 -9.93
CA GLU A 33 1.02 -4.78 -10.79
C GLU A 33 2.31 -5.46 -10.35
N ALA A 34 3.36 -4.69 -10.03
CA ALA A 34 4.63 -5.23 -9.56
C ALA A 34 4.47 -5.97 -8.21
N VAL A 35 3.64 -5.46 -7.30
CA VAL A 35 3.32 -6.13 -6.05
C VAL A 35 2.58 -7.45 -6.32
N LEU A 36 1.59 -7.45 -7.22
CA LEU A 36 0.84 -8.65 -7.58
C LEU A 36 1.75 -9.73 -8.20
N ASP A 37 2.66 -9.33 -9.08
CA ASP A 37 3.64 -10.25 -9.69
C ASP A 37 4.50 -10.97 -8.64
N ILE A 38 4.92 -10.27 -7.58
CA ILE A 38 5.67 -10.90 -6.47
C ILE A 38 4.84 -11.97 -5.78
N TYR A 39 3.57 -11.71 -5.46
CA TYR A 39 2.69 -12.73 -4.88
C TYR A 39 2.48 -13.92 -5.81
N LYS A 40 2.34 -13.69 -7.12
CA LYS A 40 2.21 -14.76 -8.13
C LYS A 40 3.46 -15.64 -8.23
N ARG A 41 4.66 -15.07 -8.05
CA ARG A 41 5.93 -15.81 -7.99
C ARG A 41 6.15 -16.58 -6.69
N HIS A 42 5.40 -16.23 -5.64
CA HIS A 42 5.49 -16.85 -4.32
C HIS A 42 4.11 -17.32 -3.82
N PRO A 43 3.40 -18.19 -4.55
CA PRO A 43 1.97 -18.43 -4.33
C PRO A 43 1.66 -19.10 -2.98
N TYR A 44 2.61 -19.89 -2.45
CA TYR A 44 2.47 -20.59 -1.17
C TYR A 44 3.06 -19.83 0.02
N ASN A 45 3.58 -18.63 -0.17
CA ASN A 45 4.24 -17.87 0.89
C ASN A 45 3.34 -16.75 1.40
N SER A 46 3.13 -16.73 2.72
CA SER A 46 2.48 -15.62 3.39
C SER A 46 3.45 -14.46 3.53
N LEU A 47 3.34 -13.46 2.66
CA LEU A 47 4.21 -12.29 2.64
C LEU A 47 3.57 -11.11 3.35
N SER A 48 4.36 -10.36 4.11
CA SER A 48 3.98 -9.11 4.72
C SER A 48 4.32 -7.91 3.82
N PRO A 49 3.76 -6.71 4.07
CA PRO A 49 4.17 -5.50 3.37
C PRO A 49 5.68 -5.20 3.46
N GLU A 50 6.32 -5.58 4.58
CA GLU A 50 7.76 -5.37 4.77
C GLU A 50 8.58 -6.35 3.91
N ASP A 51 8.13 -7.60 3.76
CA ASP A 51 8.75 -8.57 2.86
C ASP A 51 8.68 -8.12 1.40
N ILE A 52 7.50 -7.67 0.96
CA ILE A 52 7.32 -7.15 -0.41
C ILE A 52 8.22 -5.94 -0.66
N HIS A 53 8.26 -5.00 0.29
CA HIS A 53 9.11 -3.82 0.19
C HIS A 53 10.61 -4.18 0.12
N PHE A 54 11.03 -5.18 0.89
CA PHE A 54 12.38 -5.72 0.84
C PHE A 54 12.69 -6.37 -0.52
N ILE A 55 11.79 -7.21 -1.04
CA ILE A 55 11.93 -7.86 -2.37
C ILE A 55 12.03 -6.81 -3.49
N MET A 56 11.29 -5.71 -3.38
CA MET A 56 11.36 -4.58 -4.33
C MET A 56 12.61 -3.71 -4.19
N GLY A 57 13.51 -4.05 -3.26
CA GLY A 57 14.79 -3.37 -3.07
C GLY A 57 14.68 -2.00 -2.43
N GLY A 58 13.57 -1.66 -1.77
CA GLY A 58 13.38 -0.37 -1.10
C GLY A 58 13.29 0.85 -2.02
N ASN A 59 13.17 0.65 -3.33
CA ASN A 59 13.07 1.74 -4.32
C ASN A 59 11.72 2.47 -4.30
N ILE A 60 10.75 1.93 -3.58
CA ILE A 60 9.41 2.51 -3.45
C ILE A 60 9.05 2.66 -1.98
N LEU A 61 8.20 3.63 -1.67
CA LEU A 61 7.77 3.86 -0.29
C LEU A 61 6.95 2.67 0.24
N ILE A 62 7.22 2.25 1.47
CA ILE A 62 6.44 1.22 2.17
C ILE A 62 4.94 1.55 2.23
N THR A 63 4.57 2.83 2.25
CA THR A 63 3.17 3.28 2.23
C THR A 63 2.49 2.95 0.90
N SER A 64 3.21 3.06 -0.23
CA SER A 64 2.71 2.63 -1.54
C SER A 64 2.51 1.13 -1.60
N VAL A 65 3.43 0.34 -1.06
CA VAL A 65 3.30 -1.13 -0.95
C VAL A 65 2.05 -1.50 -0.15
N ARG A 66 1.86 -0.90 1.03
CA ARG A 66 0.68 -1.15 1.87
C ARG A 66 -0.63 -0.80 1.17
N ARG A 67 -0.63 0.28 0.38
CA ARG A 67 -1.79 0.69 -0.43
C ARG A 67 -2.08 -0.34 -1.52
N ALA A 68 -1.08 -0.70 -2.33
CA ALA A 68 -1.22 -1.72 -3.37
C ALA A 68 -1.75 -3.05 -2.83
N ILE A 69 -1.21 -3.55 -1.71
CA ILE A 69 -1.70 -4.77 -1.05
C ILE A 69 -3.16 -4.62 -0.63
N THR A 70 -3.54 -3.46 -0.10
CA THR A 70 -4.94 -3.21 0.31
C THR A 70 -5.88 -3.20 -0.90
N ASP A 71 -5.46 -2.61 -2.01
CA ASP A 71 -6.24 -2.53 -3.25
C ASP A 71 -6.41 -3.94 -3.86
N LEU A 72 -5.34 -4.74 -3.91
CA LEU A 72 -5.38 -6.13 -4.37
C LEU A 72 -6.22 -7.04 -3.45
N TYR A 73 -6.12 -6.88 -2.13
CA TYR A 73 -6.96 -7.60 -1.18
C TYR A 73 -8.44 -7.27 -1.38
N LYS A 74 -8.78 -5.99 -1.58
CA LYS A 74 -10.17 -5.57 -1.85
C LYS A 74 -10.68 -6.07 -3.21
N ALA A 75 -9.79 -6.20 -4.18
CA ALA A 75 -10.11 -6.77 -5.49
C ALA A 75 -10.29 -8.30 -5.45
N GLY A 76 -9.91 -8.97 -4.35
CA GLY A 76 -9.98 -10.43 -4.21
C GLY A 76 -8.78 -11.18 -4.80
N GLU A 77 -7.76 -10.46 -5.27
CA GLU A 77 -6.52 -11.04 -5.78
C GLU A 77 -5.65 -11.62 -4.66
N LEU A 78 -5.76 -11.08 -3.45
CA LEU A 78 -5.04 -11.54 -2.27
C LEU A 78 -6.00 -11.96 -1.16
N ILE A 79 -5.60 -12.98 -0.40
CA ILE A 79 -6.25 -13.37 0.85
C ILE A 79 -5.38 -13.01 2.04
N ARG A 80 -5.99 -12.58 3.14
CA ARG A 80 -5.28 -12.36 4.40
C ARG A 80 -5.09 -13.70 5.10
N THR A 81 -3.86 -14.02 5.48
CA THR A 81 -3.49 -15.34 6.01
C THR A 81 -3.14 -15.32 7.49
N GLY A 82 -2.81 -14.16 8.05
CA GLY A 82 -2.47 -14.04 9.46
C GLY A 82 -1.78 -12.72 9.78
N THR A 83 -0.96 -12.75 10.83
CA THR A 83 -0.16 -11.62 11.28
C THR A 83 1.26 -12.06 11.63
N THR A 84 2.23 -11.19 11.39
CA THR A 84 3.62 -11.32 11.86
C THR A 84 4.04 -10.06 12.63
N GLN A 85 5.17 -10.10 13.34
CA GLN A 85 5.72 -8.94 14.03
C GLN A 85 6.43 -8.03 13.02
N GLY A 86 6.00 -6.76 12.92
CA GLY A 86 6.65 -5.76 12.08
C GLY A 86 7.78 -5.02 12.80
N SER A 87 8.53 -4.23 12.03
CA SER A 87 9.75 -3.53 12.49
C SER A 87 9.57 -2.56 13.68
N HIS A 88 8.34 -2.13 13.97
CA HIS A 88 8.02 -1.23 15.09
C HIS A 88 7.30 -1.95 16.25
N GLU A 89 7.56 -3.25 16.44
CA GLU A 89 6.94 -4.09 17.48
C GLU A 89 5.41 -4.17 17.39
N ARG A 90 4.84 -3.75 16.26
CA ARG A 90 3.41 -3.83 15.97
C ARG A 90 3.15 -5.00 15.03
N SER A 91 2.08 -5.74 15.29
CA SER A 91 1.64 -6.80 14.39
C SER A 91 1.21 -6.24 13.04
N ILE A 92 1.68 -6.86 11.96
CA ILE A 92 1.32 -6.54 10.58
C ILE A 92 0.66 -7.77 9.93
N TYR A 93 -0.29 -7.54 9.04
CA TYR A 93 -0.96 -8.63 8.33
C TYR A 93 -0.05 -9.26 7.27
N THR A 94 -0.20 -10.56 7.07
CA THR A 94 0.38 -11.31 5.94
C THR A 94 -0.70 -11.70 4.95
N TYR A 95 -0.31 -11.83 3.69
CA TYR A 95 -1.20 -12.13 2.58
C TYR A 95 -0.61 -13.21 1.67
N GLN A 96 -1.47 -13.90 0.95
CA GLN A 96 -1.14 -14.86 -0.12
C GLN A 96 -1.98 -14.55 -1.35
N ILE A 97 -1.54 -15.01 -2.53
CA ILE A 97 -2.35 -14.94 -3.75
C ILE A 97 -3.61 -15.82 -3.59
N ALA A 98 -4.75 -15.30 -4.01
CA ALA A 98 -6.01 -16.02 -3.94
C ALA A 98 -6.09 -17.12 -5.01
N GLY A 99 -6.76 -18.24 -4.70
CA GLY A 99 -7.10 -19.26 -5.69
C GLY A 99 -5.95 -20.19 -6.10
N VAL A 100 -4.94 -20.36 -5.25
CA VAL A 100 -3.87 -21.37 -5.40
C VAL A 100 -4.35 -22.76 -5.01
#